data_AF-W1I442-F1
#
_entry.id   AF-W1I442-F1
#
_cell.length_a   1.000
_cell.length_b   1.000
_cell.length_c   1.000
_cell.angle_alpha   90.00
_cell.angle_beta   90.00
_cell.angle_gamma   90.00
#
_symmetry.space_group_name_H-M   'P 1'
#
loop_
_entity.id
_entity.type
_entity.pdbx_description
1 polymer ?
#
loop_
_entity_poly.entity_id
_entity_poly.type
_entity_poly.pdbx_seq_one_letter_code
_entity_poly.pdbx_strand_id
1 'polypeptide(L)'
;MAKHLNPLEKEFLIRKFKGNPSIKLSDFCTANNVSDAAFRKWLKQYEEGGLEGLARADQEVREVLPEGVERTEEAYKREIIRLRVENERLKKNYMARRNADGRMEYCRLKPKNSK
;
A
#
# COMPACT_ATOMS: atom_id res chain seq x y z
N MET A 1 -5.85 12.43 18.74
CA MET A 1 -6.64 12.45 17.49
C MET A 1 -6.32 11.18 16.71
N ALA A 2 -7.31 10.35 16.41
CA ALA A 2 -7.08 9.14 15.61
C ALA A 2 -6.70 9.55 14.18
N LYS A 3 -5.57 9.05 13.67
CA LYS A 3 -5.18 9.26 12.27
C LYS A 3 -6.28 8.69 11.37
N HIS A 4 -6.80 9.51 10.47
CA HIS A 4 -7.70 9.03 9.43
C HIS A 4 -6.91 8.17 8.44
N LEU A 5 -7.16 6.86 8.45
CA LEU A 5 -6.57 5.92 7.52
C LEU A 5 -7.36 5.92 6.20
N ASN A 6 -6.64 5.97 5.08
CA ASN A 6 -7.23 5.86 3.74
C ASN A 6 -7.58 4.40 3.41
N PRO A 7 -8.35 4.13 2.33
CA PRO A 7 -8.78 2.76 1.98
C PRO A 7 -7.63 1.76 1.79
N LEU A 8 -6.51 2.18 1.21
CA LEU A 8 -5.34 1.32 1.00
C LEU A 8 -4.64 0.97 2.32
N GLU A 9 -4.53 1.93 3.24
CA GLU A 9 -3.97 1.69 4.57
C GLU A 9 -4.85 0.72 5.37
N LYS A 10 -6.18 0.85 5.26
CA LYS A 10 -7.12 -0.10 5.87
C LYS A 10 -6.97 -1.50 5.27
N GLU A 11 -6.91 -1.62 3.94
CA GLU A 11 -6.72 -2.93 3.28
C GLU A 11 -5.40 -3.56 3.70
N PHE A 12 -4.32 -2.79 3.80
CA PHE A 12 -3.03 -3.27 4.28
C PHE A 12 -3.14 -3.91 5.67
N LEU A 13 -3.82 -3.24 6.61
CA LEU A 13 -4.03 -3.76 7.96
C LEU A 13 -4.90 -5.03 7.95
N ILE A 14 -5.96 -5.07 7.14
CA ILE A 14 -6.82 -6.25 6.99
C ILE A 14 -6.01 -7.45 6.48
N ARG A 15 -5.20 -7.27 5.44
CA ARG A 15 -4.36 -8.34 4.89
C ARG A 15 -3.31 -8.80 5.90
N LYS A 16 -2.70 -7.88 6.65
CA LYS A 16 -1.75 -8.18 7.74
C LYS A 16 -2.38 -9.01 8.85
N PHE A 17 -3.62 -8.68 9.24
CA PHE A 17 -4.37 -9.42 10.24
C PHE A 17 -4.77 -10.81 9.72
N LYS A 18 -5.41 -10.89 8.54
CA LYS A 18 -5.83 -12.17 7.93
C LYS A 18 -4.65 -13.11 7.62
N GLY A 19 -3.48 -12.57 7.31
CA GLY A 19 -2.26 -13.35 7.10
C GLY A 19 -1.58 -13.87 8.37
N ASN A 20 -2.04 -13.48 9.57
CA ASN A 20 -1.51 -13.92 10.85
C ASN A 20 -2.64 -14.49 11.74
N PRO A 21 -3.10 -15.73 11.51
CA PRO A 21 -4.28 -16.27 12.18
C PRO A 21 -4.12 -16.45 13.70
N SER A 22 -2.90 -16.41 14.24
CA SER A 22 -2.63 -16.55 15.67
C SER A 22 -2.77 -15.25 16.47
N ILE A 23 -2.81 -14.08 15.81
CA ILE A 23 -2.91 -12.80 16.53
C ILE A 23 -4.35 -12.51 16.94
N LYS A 24 -4.57 -12.12 18.19
CA LYS A 24 -5.89 -11.69 18.66
C LYS A 24 -6.21 -10.32 18.06
N LEU A 25 -7.49 -10.09 17.76
CA LEU A 25 -7.96 -8.83 17.20
C LEU A 25 -7.62 -7.62 18.10
N SER A 26 -7.79 -7.76 19.41
CA SER A 26 -7.47 -6.72 20.41
C SER A 26 -6.00 -6.33 20.37
N ASP A 27 -5.11 -7.33 20.32
CA ASP A 27 -3.66 -7.12 20.35
C ASP A 27 -3.20 -6.46 19.04
N PHE A 28 -3.76 -6.90 17.91
CA PHE A 28 -3.52 -6.29 16.61
C PHE A 28 -4.01 -4.84 16.54
N CYS A 29 -5.22 -4.57 17.03
CA CYS A 29 -5.80 -3.24 17.05
C CYS A 29 -5.00 -2.27 17.94
N THR A 30 -4.60 -2.74 19.13
CA THR A 30 -3.73 -1.99 20.05
C THR A 30 -2.39 -1.65 19.40
N ALA A 31 -1.73 -2.63 18.77
CA ALA A 31 -0.44 -2.44 18.12
C ALA A 31 -0.48 -1.44 16.93
N ASN A 32 -1.63 -1.33 16.26
CA ASN A 32 -1.82 -0.43 15.12
C ASN A 32 -2.59 0.86 15.48
N ASN A 33 -2.89 1.08 16.76
CA ASN A 33 -3.59 2.25 17.27
C ASN A 33 -4.97 2.47 16.61
N VAL A 34 -5.68 1.37 16.37
CA VAL A 34 -7.04 1.31 15.81
C VAL A 34 -8.00 0.76 16.88
N SER A 35 -9.25 1.20 16.90
CA SER A 35 -10.24 0.60 17.82
C SER A 35 -10.79 -0.71 17.26
N ASP A 36 -11.01 -1.69 18.13
CA ASP A 36 -11.62 -2.99 17.77
C ASP A 36 -12.92 -2.82 16.98
N ALA A 37 -13.77 -1.88 17.38
CA ALA A 37 -15.05 -1.61 16.72
C ALA A 37 -14.85 -1.08 15.29
N ALA A 38 -13.92 -0.15 15.07
CA ALA A 38 -13.62 0.35 13.74
C ALA A 38 -13.03 -0.75 12.85
N PHE A 39 -12.10 -1.55 13.39
CA PHE A 39 -11.47 -2.62 12.61
C PHE A 39 -12.46 -3.73 12.22
N ARG A 40 -13.37 -4.14 13.13
CA ARG A 40 -14.46 -5.08 12.82
C ARG A 40 -15.38 -4.54 11.72
N LYS A 41 -15.69 -3.25 11.74
CA LYS A 41 -16.47 -2.61 10.67
C LYS A 41 -15.74 -2.69 9.33
N TRP A 42 -14.44 -2.41 9.31
CA TRP A 42 -13.64 -2.50 8.08
C TRP A 42 -13.56 -3.93 7.54
N LEU A 43 -13.41 -4.94 8.41
CA LEU A 43 -13.41 -6.35 8.00
C LEU A 43 -14.70 -6.70 7.25
N LYS A 44 -15.86 -6.33 7.81
CA LYS A 44 -17.17 -6.56 7.17
C LYS A 44 -17.28 -5.83 5.83
N GLN A 45 -16.94 -4.55 5.81
CA GLN A 45 -16.95 -3.73 4.60
C GLN A 45 -16.07 -4.30 3.48
N TYR A 46 -14.89 -4.81 3.84
CA TYR A 46 -13.95 -5.40 2.90
C TYR A 46 -14.41 -6.77 2.38
N GLU A 47 -15.09 -7.56 3.22
CA GLU A 47 -15.67 -8.84 2.80
C GLU A 47 -16.85 -8.65 1.83
N GLU A 48 -17.64 -7.60 2.01
CA GLU A 48 -18.80 -7.30 1.16
C GLU A 48 -18.42 -6.57 -0.14
N GLY A 49 -17.49 -5.60 -0.08
CA GLY A 49 -17.20 -4.69 -1.18
C GLY A 49 -15.72 -4.54 -1.55
N GLY A 50 -14.84 -5.39 -1.01
CA GLY A 50 -13.40 -5.29 -1.25
C GLY A 50 -12.82 -3.93 -0.85
N LEU A 51 -11.86 -3.44 -1.63
CA LEU A 51 -11.25 -2.13 -1.39
C LEU A 51 -12.25 -0.98 -1.52
N GLU A 52 -13.23 -1.09 -2.43
CA GLU A 52 -14.28 -0.08 -2.63
C GLU A 52 -15.19 0.04 -1.40
N GLY A 53 -15.50 -1.08 -0.73
CA GLY A 53 -16.27 -1.08 0.52
C GLY A 53 -15.58 -0.33 1.68
N LEU A 54 -14.26 -0.15 1.61
CA LEU A 54 -13.47 0.59 2.60
C LEU A 54 -13.42 2.11 2.36
N ALA A 55 -13.85 2.54 1.17
CA ALA A 55 -14.00 3.95 0.82
C ALA A 55 -15.09 4.60 1.68
N ARG A 56 -14.91 5.87 2.03
CA ARG A 56 -16.01 6.64 2.63
C ARG A 56 -16.89 7.15 1.49
N ALA A 57 -18.17 7.40 1.77
CA ALA A 57 -19.09 7.98 0.78
C ALA A 57 -18.61 9.35 0.23
N ASP A 58 -17.77 10.07 0.99
CA ASP A 58 -17.15 11.35 0.63
C ASP A 58 -15.73 11.23 0.05
N GLN A 59 -15.17 10.02 -0.05
CA GLN A 59 -13.89 9.75 -0.69
C GLN A 59 -14.08 8.77 -1.83
N GLU A 60 -14.04 9.27 -3.07
CA GLU A 60 -13.73 8.40 -4.20
C GLU A 60 -12.43 7.66 -3.90
N VAL A 61 -12.41 6.34 -4.14
CA VAL A 61 -11.15 5.62 -4.26
C VAL A 61 -10.43 6.31 -5.42
N ARG A 62 -9.41 7.12 -5.09
CA ARG A 62 -8.55 7.74 -6.11
C ARG A 62 -8.20 6.67 -7.13
N GLU A 63 -8.33 7.02 -8.41
CA GLU A 63 -8.05 6.10 -9.49
C GLU A 63 -6.72 5.41 -9.22
N VAL A 64 -6.79 4.10 -8.98
CA VAL A 64 -5.62 3.30 -8.56
C VAL A 64 -4.63 3.20 -9.72
N LEU A 65 -5.14 3.34 -10.93
CA LEU A 65 -4.35 3.41 -12.13
C LEU A 65 -3.80 4.84 -12.33
N PRO A 66 -2.53 4.97 -12.76
CA PRO A 66 -1.99 6.24 -13.21
C PRO A 66 -2.84 6.85 -14.34
N GLU A 67 -2.85 8.17 -14.40
CA GLU A 67 -3.50 8.92 -15.49
C GLU A 67 -2.98 8.43 -16.85
N GLY A 68 -3.91 8.10 -17.76
CA GLY A 68 -3.60 7.56 -19.09
C GLY A 68 -3.36 6.05 -19.17
N VAL A 69 -3.56 5.29 -18.09
CA VAL A 69 -3.52 3.82 -18.13
C VAL A 69 -4.92 3.27 -18.45
N GLU A 70 -5.05 2.62 -19.60
CA GLU A 70 -6.27 1.93 -19.97
C GLU A 70 -6.57 0.77 -19.02
N ARG A 71 -7.86 0.49 -18.76
CA ARG A 71 -8.31 -0.62 -17.92
C ARG A 71 -8.29 -1.97 -18.66
N THR A 72 -7.19 -2.24 -19.36
CA THR A 72 -6.96 -3.49 -20.11
C THR A 72 -6.04 -4.43 -19.34
N GLU A 73 -6.18 -5.74 -19.57
CA GLU A 73 -5.35 -6.75 -18.91
C GLU A 73 -3.86 -6.54 -19.21
N GLU A 74 -3.53 -6.13 -20.43
CA GLU A 74 -2.18 -5.82 -20.88
C GLU A 74 -1.60 -4.61 -20.13
N ALA A 75 -2.39 -3.56 -19.93
CA ALA A 75 -1.98 -2.38 -19.18
C ALA A 75 -1.71 -2.73 -17.71
N TYR A 76 -2.58 -3.54 -17.09
CA TYR A 76 -2.34 -4.05 -15.73
C TYR A 76 -1.07 -4.90 -15.64
N LYS A 77 -0.84 -5.81 -16.59
CA LYS A 77 0.39 -6.63 -16.64
C LYS A 77 1.64 -5.74 -16.72
N ARG A 78 1.62 -4.72 -17.57
CA ARG A 78 2.73 -3.75 -17.71
C ARG A 78 2.97 -2.99 -16.42
N GLU A 79 1.92 -2.52 -15.75
CA GLU A 79 2.04 -1.82 -14.47
C GLU A 79 2.60 -2.72 -13.37
N ILE A 80 2.12 -3.96 -13.28
CA ILE A 80 2.62 -4.95 -12.32
C ILE A 80 4.13 -5.21 -12.53
N ILE A 81 4.58 -5.35 -13.78
CA ILE A 81 6.00 -5.54 -14.08
C ILE A 81 6.80 -4.30 -13.67
N ARG A 82 6.33 -3.10 -14.00
CA ARG A 82 6.98 -1.84 -13.60
C ARG A 82 7.11 -1.75 -12.07
N LEU A 83 6.04 -2.02 -11.34
CA LEU A 83 6.02 -2.01 -9.88
C LEU A 83 6.94 -3.08 -9.28
N ARG A 84 7.08 -4.25 -9.90
CA ARG A 84 8.02 -5.31 -9.46
C ARG A 84 9.47 -4.87 -9.61
N VAL A 85 9.83 -4.25 -10.74
CA VAL A 85 11.18 -3.72 -10.96
C VAL A 85 11.50 -2.62 -9.93
N GLU A 86 10.56 -1.71 -9.70
CA GLU A 86 10.70 -0.64 -8.73
C GLU A 86 10.80 -1.17 -7.30
N ASN A 87 10.04 -2.21 -6.95
CA ASN A 87 10.16 -2.89 -5.66
C ASN A 87 11.57 -3.47 -5.47
N GLU A 88 12.11 -4.16 -6.48
CA GLU A 88 13.47 -4.71 -6.40
C GLU A 88 14.54 -3.62 -6.28
N ARG A 89 14.35 -2.48 -6.97
CA ARG A 89 15.20 -1.29 -6.81
C ARG A 89 15.20 -0.78 -5.37
N LEU A 90 14.02 -0.63 -4.77
CA LEU A 90 13.85 -0.16 -3.39
C LEU A 90 14.44 -1.13 -2.37
N LYS A 91 14.17 -2.45 -2.51
CA LYS A 91 14.75 -3.48 -1.64
C LYS A 91 16.28 -3.48 -1.65
N LYS A 92 16.89 -3.19 -2.80
CA LYS A 92 18.35 -3.10 -2.94
C LYS A 92 18.91 -1.71 -2.61
N ASN A 93 18.07 -0.80 -2.12
CA ASN A 93 18.43 0.55 -1.69
C ASN A 93 19.13 1.39 -2.78
N TYR A 94 18.66 1.26 -4.02
CA TYR A 94 19.08 2.18 -5.07
C TYR A 94 18.37 3.52 -4.86
N MET A 95 19.09 4.62 -5.01
CA MET A 95 18.56 5.98 -5.09
C MET A 95 18.34 6.32 -6.56
N ALA A 96 17.18 6.87 -6.89
CA ALA A 96 16.91 7.44 -8.20
C ALA A 96 17.20 8.95 -8.15
N ARG A 97 18.06 9.45 -9.03
CA ARG A 97 18.36 10.88 -9.18
C ARG A 97 18.19 11.30 -10.63
N ARG A 98 17.76 12.54 -10.86
CA ARG A 98 17.73 13.12 -12.21
C ARG A 98 19.05 13.86 -12.44
N ASN A 99 19.74 13.53 -13.53
CA ASN A 99 20.99 14.18 -13.91
C ASN A 99 20.76 15.58 -14.49
N ALA A 100 21.84 16.32 -14.71
CA ALA A 100 21.84 17.60 -15.44
C ALA A 100 21.15 17.49 -16.82
N ASP A 101 21.27 16.33 -17.49
CA ASP A 101 20.66 16.06 -18.80
C ASP A 101 19.20 15.59 -18.73
N GLY A 102 18.57 15.60 -17.55
CA GLY A 102 17.19 15.15 -17.35
C GLY A 102 16.99 13.63 -17.31
N ARG A 103 18.04 12.84 -17.53
CA ARG A 103 18.00 11.37 -17.46
C ARG A 103 17.92 10.88 -16.01
N MET A 104 17.18 9.79 -15.79
CA MET A 104 17.11 9.12 -14.49
C MET A 104 18.32 8.19 -14.32
N GLU A 105 19.13 8.45 -13.31
CA GLU A 105 20.21 7.58 -12.85
C GLU A 105 19.81 6.83 -11.58
N TYR A 106 20.23 5.56 -11.50
CA TYR A 106 19.99 4.70 -10.34
C TYR A 106 21.33 4.36 -9.67
N CYS A 107 21.61 4.99 -8.53
CA CYS A 107 22.85 4.78 -7.78
C CYS A 107 22.59 3.91 -6.55
N ARG A 108 23.30 2.79 -6.39
CA ARG A 108 23.18 1.96 -5.19
C ARG A 108 23.76 2.70 -3.99
N LEU A 109 22.95 2.92 -2.95
CA LEU A 109 23.45 3.47 -1.69
C LEU A 109 24.25 2.39 -0.97
N LYS A 110 25.41 2.77 -0.41
CA LYS A 110 26.15 1.88 0.49
C LYS A 110 25.24 1.54 1.69
N PRO A 111 25.32 0.31 2.22
CA PRO A 111 24.62 -0.01 3.46
C PRO A 111 25.03 1.01 4.53
N LYS A 112 24.07 1.49 5.32
CA LYS A 112 24.38 2.28 6.50
C LYS A 112 25.25 1.38 7.39
N ASN A 113 26.52 1.73 7.57
CA ASN A 113 27.32 1.17 8.64
C ASN A 113 26.64 1.64 9.94
N SER A 114 25.87 0.76 10.56
CA SER A 114 25.44 0.94 11.93
C SER A 114 26.72 0.92 12.77
N LYS A 115 27.15 2.10 13.23
CA LYS A 115 28.08 2.20 14.36
C LYS A 115 27.31 1.93 15.64
#